data_AF-A0A7S2QFX4-F1
#
_entry.id   AF-A0A7S2QFX4-F1
#
_cell.length_a   1.000
_cell.length_b   1.000
_cell.length_c   1.000
_cell.angle_alpha   90.00
_cell.angle_beta   90.00
_cell.angle_gamma   90.00
#
_symmetry.space_group_name_H-M   'P 1'
#
loop_
_entity.id
_entity.type
_entity.pdbx_description
1 polymer ?
#
loop_
_entity_poly.entity_id
_entity_poly.type
_entity_poly.pdbx_seq_one_letter_code
_entity_poly.pdbx_strand_id
1 'polypeptide(L)'
;GGLWVFREGPEGKTYHSLRANVHKERLQMEDFPMPRSWPRYPSHWQLAEYLQAFAAHFGLAQHYRMQTEVLSCRCTAEGAWMVTHRPAGGGGQEETLWFDGVVMCV
;
A
#
# COMPACT_ATOMS: atom_id res chain seq x y z
N GLY A 1 -0.55 0.54 3.34
CA GLY A 1 0.15 1.19 4.47
C GLY A 1 0.76 2.52 4.05
N GLY A 2 1.74 2.50 3.15
CA GLY A 2 2.21 3.67 2.38
C GLY A 2 2.39 4.93 3.23
N LEU A 3 1.73 6.01 2.79
CA LEU A 3 1.74 7.34 3.42
C LEU A 3 1.53 7.30 4.94
N TRP A 4 0.55 6.53 5.42
CA TRP A 4 0.12 6.57 6.83
C TRP A 4 1.10 5.93 7.80
N VAL A 5 2.07 5.16 7.31
CA VAL A 5 3.16 4.61 8.11
C VAL A 5 4.22 5.68 8.28
N PHE A 6 4.31 6.23 9.48
CA PHE A 6 5.33 7.23 9.82
C PHE A 6 6.74 6.64 9.73
N ARG A 7 7.63 7.41 9.13
CA ARG A 7 9.06 7.13 9.03
C ARG A 7 9.82 8.41 9.29
N GLU A 8 10.83 8.35 10.13
CA GLU A 8 11.74 9.47 10.34
C GLU A 8 12.69 9.63 9.14
N GLY A 9 13.13 10.86 8.89
CA GLY A 9 14.06 11.19 7.82
C GLY A 9 13.40 11.64 6.51
N PRO A 10 14.23 11.96 5.49
CA PRO A 10 13.78 12.62 4.25
C PRO A 10 12.83 11.76 3.39
N GLU A 11 12.85 10.44 3.57
CA GLU A 11 11.96 9.49 2.89
C GLU A 11 10.55 9.44 3.51
N GLY A 12 10.37 10.03 4.69
CA GLY A 12 9.11 10.10 5.40
C GLY A 12 8.15 11.08 4.73
N LYS A 13 7.00 10.57 4.25
CA LYS A 13 5.94 11.40 3.65
C LYS A 13 4.95 11.99 4.69
N THR A 14 5.14 11.68 5.98
CA THR A 14 4.26 12.13 7.07
C THR A 14 5.05 12.72 8.22
N TYR A 15 4.47 13.72 8.87
CA TYR A 15 4.95 14.26 10.14
C TYR A 15 4.19 13.65 11.32
N HIS A 16 4.82 13.60 12.49
CA HIS A 16 4.30 12.86 13.65
C HIS A 16 2.89 13.30 14.10
N SER A 17 2.56 14.58 14.01
CA SER A 17 1.23 15.09 14.40
C SER A 17 0.17 14.97 13.30
N LEU A 18 0.47 14.33 12.17
CA LEU A 18 -0.44 14.28 11.02
C LEU A 18 -1.76 13.56 11.36
N ARG A 19 -2.85 14.22 10.99
CA ARG A 19 -4.23 13.72 11.07
C ARG A 19 -4.91 13.84 9.72
N ALA A 20 -5.91 13.01 9.48
CA ALA A 20 -6.77 13.13 8.32
C ALA A 20 -7.45 14.50 8.28
N ASN A 21 -7.54 15.10 7.10
CA ASN A 21 -8.36 16.27 6.83
C ASN A 21 -9.81 15.91 6.46
N VAL A 22 -10.10 14.62 6.24
CA VAL A 22 -11.42 14.10 5.89
C VAL A 22 -12.01 13.32 7.07
N HIS A 23 -13.33 13.42 7.24
CA HIS A 23 -14.06 12.71 8.30
C HIS A 23 -13.94 11.19 8.14
N LYS A 24 -13.79 10.45 9.25
CA LYS A 24 -13.58 9.00 9.25
C LYS A 24 -14.62 8.21 8.44
N GLU A 25 -15.89 8.62 8.51
CA GLU A 25 -17.00 7.97 7.80
C GLU A 25 -16.94 8.16 6.28
N ARG A 26 -16.23 9.18 5.79
CA ARG A 26 -15.98 9.42 4.36
C ARG A 26 -14.69 8.74 3.89
N LEU A 27 -13.83 8.32 4.82
CA LEU A 27 -12.51 7.76 4.54
C LEU A 27 -12.49 6.23 4.66
N GLN A 28 -13.39 5.65 5.43
CA GLN A 28 -13.48 4.21 5.63
C GLN A 28 -13.99 3.48 4.38
N MET A 29 -13.59 2.22 4.25
CA MET A 29 -14.19 1.26 3.32
C MET A 29 -15.62 0.94 3.77
N GLU A 30 -16.54 0.84 2.83
CA GLU A 30 -17.98 0.66 3.09
C GLU A 30 -18.26 -0.58 3.95
N ASP A 31 -17.66 -1.71 3.60
CA ASP A 31 -17.84 -3.00 4.29
C ASP A 31 -16.88 -3.19 5.49
N PHE A 32 -16.09 -2.17 5.84
CA PHE A 32 -15.15 -2.24 6.95
C PHE A 32 -15.08 -0.90 7.68
N PRO A 33 -16.12 -0.53 8.47
CA PRO A 33 -16.19 0.78 9.09
C PRO A 33 -15.09 0.98 10.15
N MET A 34 -14.60 2.21 10.29
CA MET A 34 -13.68 2.56 11.38
C MET A 34 -14.39 2.52 12.73
N PRO A 35 -13.68 2.20 13.84
CA PRO A 35 -14.28 2.17 15.18
C PRO A 35 -15.04 3.44 15.53
N ARG A 36 -16.17 3.29 16.24
CA ARG A 36 -16.99 4.45 16.69
C ARG A 36 -16.25 5.32 17.71
N SER A 37 -15.36 4.73 18.51
CA SER A 37 -14.56 5.43 19.51
C SER A 37 -13.46 6.32 18.93
N TRP A 38 -13.14 6.17 17.64
CA TRP A 38 -12.11 6.98 17.01
C TRP A 38 -12.55 8.42 16.80
N PRO A 39 -11.62 9.39 16.85
CA PRO A 39 -11.95 10.77 16.58
C PRO A 39 -12.45 10.94 15.14
N ARG A 40 -13.25 11.98 14.91
CA ARG A 40 -13.76 12.36 13.58
C ARG A 40 -12.66 12.46 12.51
N TYR A 41 -11.47 12.88 12.92
CA TYR A 41 -10.27 13.03 12.09
C TYR A 41 -9.13 12.18 12.70
N PRO A 42 -9.00 10.90 12.29
CA PRO A 42 -8.01 9.97 12.82
C PRO A 42 -6.58 10.44 12.59
N SER A 43 -5.67 10.06 13.48
CA SER A 43 -4.23 10.24 13.29
C SER A 43 -3.67 9.30 12.23
N HIS A 44 -2.44 9.57 11.77
CA HIS A 44 -1.77 8.69 10.82
C HIS A 44 -1.60 7.26 11.35
N TRP A 45 -1.29 7.08 12.64
CA TRP A 45 -1.11 5.75 13.23
C TRP A 45 -2.43 4.97 13.29
N GLN A 46 -3.55 5.63 13.59
CA GLN A 46 -4.88 5.01 13.54
C GLN A 46 -5.20 4.54 12.12
N LEU A 47 -4.90 5.36 11.09
CA LEU A 47 -5.15 4.95 9.71
C LEU A 47 -4.23 3.83 9.23
N ALA A 48 -2.97 3.82 9.68
CA ALA A 48 -2.07 2.69 9.43
C ALA A 48 -2.61 1.39 10.05
N GLU A 49 -3.05 1.45 11.30
CA GLU A 49 -3.68 0.32 12.01
C GLU A 49 -4.95 -0.16 11.29
N TYR A 50 -5.82 0.76 10.87
CA TYR A 50 -7.03 0.45 10.11
C TYR A 50 -6.73 -0.29 8.81
N LEU A 51 -5.75 0.18 8.02
CA LEU A 51 -5.38 -0.46 6.76
C LEU A 51 -4.73 -1.83 6.97
N GLN A 52 -3.97 -2.01 8.06
CA GLN A 52 -3.43 -3.31 8.43
C GLN A 52 -4.55 -4.28 8.84
N ALA A 53 -5.50 -3.83 9.67
CA ALA A 53 -6.66 -4.61 10.07
C ALA A 53 -7.54 -4.99 8.87
N PHE A 54 -7.75 -4.06 7.93
CA PHE A 54 -8.45 -4.32 6.67
C PHE A 54 -7.75 -5.42 5.86
N ALA A 55 -6.43 -5.30 5.66
CA ALA A 55 -5.66 -6.30 4.92
C ALA A 55 -5.69 -7.69 5.58
N ALA A 56 -5.67 -7.74 6.92
CA ALA A 56 -5.79 -8.99 7.66
C ALA A 56 -7.20 -9.59 7.55
N HIS A 57 -8.25 -8.76 7.71
CA HIS A 57 -9.65 -9.19 7.65
C HIS A 57 -10.01 -9.84 6.32
N PHE A 58 -9.55 -9.28 5.21
CA PHE A 58 -9.81 -9.79 3.86
C PHE A 58 -8.72 -10.75 3.33
N GLY A 59 -7.76 -11.15 4.16
CA GLY A 59 -6.73 -12.12 3.77
C GLY A 59 -5.78 -11.63 2.67
N LEU A 60 -5.55 -10.32 2.56
CA LEU A 60 -4.75 -9.73 1.48
C LEU A 60 -3.25 -10.05 1.58
N ALA A 61 -2.78 -10.51 2.75
CA ALA A 61 -1.38 -10.82 3.00
C ALA A 61 -0.79 -11.87 2.04
N GLN A 62 -1.60 -12.82 1.57
CA GLN A 62 -1.15 -13.83 0.60
C GLN A 62 -0.99 -13.30 -0.83
N HIS A 63 -1.49 -12.09 -1.10
CA HIS A 63 -1.55 -11.52 -2.44
C HIS A 63 -0.49 -10.43 -2.70
N TYR A 64 0.31 -10.06 -1.70
CA TYR A 64 1.41 -9.11 -1.87
C TYR A 64 2.75 -9.69 -1.44
N ARG A 65 3.82 -9.19 -2.06
CA ARG A 65 5.21 -9.44 -1.66
C ARG A 65 5.82 -8.15 -1.13
N MET A 66 6.19 -8.15 0.14
CA MET A 66 6.94 -7.03 0.72
C MET A 66 8.40 -7.07 0.23
N GLN A 67 9.14 -5.98 0.42
CA GLN A 67 10.56 -5.91 0.06
C GLN A 67 10.83 -6.27 -1.41
N THR A 68 9.93 -5.87 -2.31
CA THR A 68 10.04 -6.13 -3.75
C THR A 68 9.91 -4.79 -4.48
N GLU A 69 10.93 -4.42 -5.24
CA GLU A 69 10.95 -3.23 -6.07
C GLU A 69 10.58 -3.63 -7.50
N VAL A 70 9.53 -3.01 -8.05
CA VAL A 70 9.13 -3.20 -9.45
C VAL A 70 9.94 -2.21 -10.31
N LEU A 71 10.68 -2.75 -11.28
CA LEU A 71 11.61 -2.00 -12.12
C LEU A 71 10.99 -1.61 -13.46
N SER A 72 10.17 -2.48 -14.05
CA SER A 72 9.47 -2.17 -15.29
C SER A 72 8.20 -2.99 -15.47
N CYS A 73 7.20 -2.40 -16.13
CA CYS A 73 5.99 -3.06 -16.61
C CYS A 73 5.89 -2.80 -18.12
N ARG A 74 5.95 -3.85 -18.95
CA ARG A 74 5.91 -3.74 -20.41
C ARG A 74 4.78 -4.60 -20.97
N CYS A 75 3.93 -4.00 -21.80
CA CYS A 75 2.89 -4.73 -22.53
C CYS A 75 3.47 -5.25 -23.86
N THR A 76 3.22 -6.51 -24.19
CA THR A 76 3.59 -7.09 -25.49
C THR A 76 2.55 -6.76 -26.56
N ALA A 77 2.86 -7.06 -27.82
CA ALA A 77 1.92 -6.83 -28.93
C ALA A 77 0.64 -7.69 -28.79
N GLU A 78 0.74 -8.83 -28.12
CA GLU A 78 -0.34 -9.78 -27.86
C GLU A 78 -1.19 -9.41 -26.64
N GLY A 79 -0.85 -8.33 -25.93
CA GLY A 79 -1.61 -7.81 -24.79
C GLY A 79 -1.22 -8.38 -23.42
N ALA A 80 -0.21 -9.26 -23.36
CA ALA A 80 0.33 -9.75 -22.09
C ALA A 80 1.29 -8.73 -21.45
N TRP A 81 1.41 -8.76 -20.13
CA TRP A 81 2.30 -7.87 -19.38
C TRP A 81 3.49 -8.61 -18.80
N MET A 82 4.68 -8.11 -19.09
CA MET A 82 5.93 -8.48 -18.44
C MET A 82 6.23 -7.50 -17.31
N VAL A 83 6.36 -7.99 -16.08
CA VAL A 83 6.70 -7.19 -14.91
C VAL A 83 8.04 -7.67 -14.36
N THR A 84 9.06 -6.80 -14.45
CA THR A 84 10.39 -7.07 -13.92
C THR A 84 10.50 -6.47 -12.51
N HIS A 85 10.98 -7.26 -11.56
CA HIS A 85 11.18 -6.84 -10.18
C HIS A 85 12.51 -7.36 -9.61
N ARG A 86 12.93 -6.81 -8.48
CA ARG A 86 14.06 -7.32 -7.67
C ARG A 86 13.76 -7.21 -6.18
N PRO A 87 14.47 -7.95 -5.31
CA PRO A 87 14.46 -7.69 -3.88
C PRO A 87 14.86 -6.23 -3.57
N ALA A 88 14.11 -5.58 -2.69
CA ALA A 88 14.42 -4.25 -2.21
C ALA A 88 15.80 -4.25 -1.52
N GLY A 89 16.57 -3.17 -1.69
CA GLY A 89 17.94 -3.07 -1.16
C GLY A 89 19.05 -3.47 -2.14
N GLY A 90 18.72 -3.83 -3.38
CA GLY A 90 19.66 -3.86 -4.52
C GLY A 90 20.62 -5.07 -4.59
N GLY A 91 20.61 -5.98 -3.62
CA GLY A 91 21.50 -7.15 -3.60
C GLY A 91 20.96 -8.41 -4.27
N GLY A 92 19.72 -8.40 -4.75
CA GLY A 92 19.05 -9.57 -5.32
C GLY A 92 18.98 -9.56 -6.85
N GLN A 93 18.77 -10.73 -7.44
CA GLN A 93 18.61 -10.90 -8.88
C GLN A 93 17.29 -10.30 -9.38
N GLU A 94 17.30 -9.77 -10.60
CA GLU A 94 16.08 -9.35 -11.30
C GLU A 94 15.34 -10.56 -11.85
N GLU A 95 14.03 -10.58 -11.64
CA GLU A 95 13.13 -11.61 -12.14
C GLU A 95 12.00 -10.95 -12.95
N THR A 96 11.50 -11.65 -13.96
CA THR A 96 10.36 -11.19 -14.77
C THR A 96 9.22 -12.17 -14.67
N LEU A 97 8.05 -11.65 -14.31
CA LEU A 97 6.80 -12.40 -14.23
C LEU A 97 5.83 -11.92 -15.32
N TRP A 98 4.92 -12.81 -15.71
CA TRP A 98 3.91 -12.56 -16.74
C TRP A 98 2.53 -12.41 -16.10
N PHE A 99 1.77 -11.42 -16.55
CA PHE A 99 0.42 -11.11 -16.07
C PHE A 99 -0.51 -10.75 -17.23
N ASP A 100 -1.80 -11.00 -17.05
CA ASP A 100 -2.83 -10.59 -18.02
C ASP A 100 -3.15 -9.08 -17.95
N GLY A 101 -2.79 -8.43 -16.83
CA GLY A 101 -3.03 -7.01 -16.62
C GLY A 101 -2.20 -6.44 -15.47
N VAL A 102 -2.05 -5.12 -15.46
CA VAL A 102 -1.32 -4.37 -14.42
C VAL A 102 -2.18 -3.23 -13.91
N VAL A 103 -2.29 -3.12 -12.58
CA VAL A 103 -2.87 -1.96 -11.90
C VAL A 103 -1.76 -1.27 -11.12
N MET A 104 -1.55 0.02 -11.40
CA MET A 104 -0.50 0.81 -10.76
C MET A 104 -1.06 1.58 -9.56
N CYS A 105 -0.44 1.40 -8.40
CA CYS A 105 -0.75 2.12 -7.16
C CYS A 105 0.56 2.59 -6.50
N VAL A 106 1.07 3.74 -6.92
CA VAL A 106 2.38 4.30 -6.48
C VAL A 106 2.26 5.38 -5.41
#